data_AF-A0AAW4WDE1-F1
#
_entry.id   AF-A0AAW4WDE1-F1
#
_cell.length_a   1.000
_cell.length_b   1.000
_cell.length_c   1.000
_cell.angle_alpha   90.00
_cell.angle_beta   90.00
_cell.angle_gamma   90.00
#
_symmetry.space_group_name_H-M   'P 1'
#
loop_
_entity.id
_entity.type
_entity.pdbx_description
1 polymer ?
#
loop_
_entity_poly.entity_id
_entity_poly.type
_entity_poly.pdbx_seq_one_letter_code
_entity_poly.pdbx_strand_id
1 'polypeptide(L)'
;MIDKRVFAKFSDRIMMYPILMEEIDELNNKVGSVKVSYALCRHYYDKGIPDKPYYISPGKDGQSVQYFPNFKNKHWMRLYWFNHFADAAYMKLFSVWDSVTEILDTFYGMNIDKNMRFKFRVMDELKQKDNIIWSFLKNDVLNSGLYQKAEKYRNSFAHYTGPSTVSNNYIIQKDKEVEFPKMQEDGTIKMIKKKATVLSYGVGDYTFVDDIINNILDFSEFTGKKISKLLTDIVS
;
A
#
# COMPACT_ATOMS: atom_id res chain seq x y z
N MET A 1 -1.45 5.41 20.85
CA MET A 1 -1.36 6.71 21.53
C MET A 1 -0.20 6.58 22.49
N ILE A 2 0.80 7.45 22.38
CA ILE A 2 1.91 7.45 23.33
C ILE A 2 1.35 7.95 24.66
N ASP A 3 1.46 7.14 25.71
CA ASP A 3 0.87 7.46 27.01
C ASP A 3 1.83 8.28 27.90
N LYS A 4 1.31 8.84 29.00
CA LYS A 4 2.07 9.65 29.94
C LYS A 4 3.30 8.95 30.55
N ARG A 5 3.32 7.61 30.61
CA ARG A 5 4.42 6.83 31.19
C ARG A 5 5.59 6.76 30.22
N VAL A 6 5.28 6.61 28.93
CA VAL A 6 6.30 6.75 27.87
C VAL A 6 6.81 8.19 27.86
N PHE A 7 5.97 9.21 27.98
CA PHE A 7 6.44 10.59 28.08
C PHE A 7 7.43 10.85 29.24
N ALA A 8 7.17 10.30 30.43
CA ALA A 8 8.07 10.44 31.58
C ALA A 8 9.47 9.88 31.31
N LYS A 9 9.55 8.84 30.48
CA LYS A 9 10.82 8.23 30.05
C LYS A 9 11.60 9.10 29.06
N PHE A 10 10.92 9.97 28.31
CA PHE A 10 11.54 10.91 27.38
C PHE A 10 11.87 12.27 28.02
N SER A 11 11.63 12.47 29.33
CA SER A 11 11.71 13.80 29.97
C SER A 11 13.02 14.54 29.70
N ASP A 12 14.14 13.84 29.85
CA ASP A 12 15.46 14.44 29.74
C ASP A 12 15.77 14.83 28.29
N ARG A 13 15.31 14.02 27.33
CA ARG A 13 15.43 14.30 25.90
C ARG A 13 14.49 15.40 25.45
N ILE A 14 13.27 15.46 25.97
CA ILE A 14 12.32 16.55 25.72
C ILE A 14 12.87 17.87 26.28
N MET A 15 13.54 17.85 27.44
CA MET A 15 14.23 19.05 27.96
C MET A 15 15.36 19.50 27.02
N MET A 16 16.11 18.57 26.43
CA MET A 16 17.16 18.90 25.45
C MET A 16 16.60 19.32 24.08
N TYR A 17 15.48 18.73 23.66
CA TYR A 17 14.83 18.95 22.37
C TYR A 17 13.32 19.14 22.55
N PRO A 18 12.86 20.36 22.91
CA PRO A 18 11.45 20.63 23.16
C PRO A 18 10.52 20.28 22.00
N ILE A 19 11.04 20.35 20.76
CA ILE A 19 10.31 20.00 19.53
C ILE A 19 9.86 18.53 19.49
N LEU A 20 10.49 17.63 20.26
CA LEU A 20 10.02 16.24 20.40
C LEU A 20 8.57 16.17 20.90
N MET A 21 8.14 17.13 21.72
CA MET A 21 6.77 17.16 22.23
C MET A 21 5.77 17.43 21.09
N GLU A 22 6.08 18.39 20.22
CA GLU A 22 5.26 18.69 19.03
C GLU A 22 5.20 17.50 18.08
N GLU A 23 6.33 16.80 17.85
CA GLU A 23 6.40 15.64 16.98
C GLU A 23 5.60 14.44 17.52
N ILE A 24 5.58 14.24 18.85
CA ILE A 24 4.77 13.19 19.49
C ILE A 24 3.26 13.54 19.41
N ASP A 25 2.90 14.80 19.61
CA ASP A 25 1.51 15.24 19.47
C ASP A 25 1.02 15.06 18.02
N GLU A 26 1.85 15.40 17.04
CA GLU A 26 1.54 15.19 15.63
C GLU A 26 1.42 13.71 15.28
N LEU A 27 2.29 12.84 15.82
CA LEU A 27 2.13 11.39 15.71
C LEU A 27 0.76 10.92 16.24
N ASN A 28 0.33 11.42 17.40
CA ASN A 28 -0.97 11.09 17.99
C ASN A 28 -2.13 11.60 17.12
N ASN A 29 -2.03 12.79 16.54
CA ASN A 29 -3.02 13.35 15.60
C ASN A 29 -3.15 12.49 14.34
N LYS A 30 -2.03 12.03 13.77
CA LYS A 30 -2.00 11.13 12.63
C LYS A 30 -2.64 9.78 12.96
N VAL A 31 -2.37 9.21 14.14
CA VAL A 31 -3.06 8.00 14.63
C VAL A 31 -4.57 8.23 14.76
N GLY A 32 -5.01 9.39 15.26
CA GLY A 32 -6.42 9.76 15.28
C GLY A 32 -7.03 9.80 13.88
N SER A 33 -6.31 10.39 12.93
CA SER A 33 -6.73 10.50 11.53
C SER A 33 -6.84 9.14 10.83
N VAL A 34 -5.96 8.17 11.17
CA VAL A 34 -6.06 6.78 10.68
C VAL A 34 -7.38 6.16 11.11
N LYS A 35 -7.80 6.34 12.38
CA LYS A 35 -9.06 5.77 12.89
C LYS A 35 -10.26 6.26 12.08
N VAL A 36 -10.29 7.54 11.73
CA VAL A 36 -11.39 8.12 10.93
C VAL A 36 -11.43 7.51 9.53
N SER A 37 -10.29 7.45 8.84
CA SER A 37 -10.24 6.84 7.51
C SER A 37 -10.60 5.36 7.53
N TYR A 38 -10.11 4.62 8.53
CA TYR A 38 -10.46 3.22 8.72
C TYR A 38 -11.97 3.04 8.97
N ALA A 39 -12.57 3.83 9.87
CA ALA A 39 -13.99 3.73 10.18
C ALA A 39 -14.87 3.98 8.95
N LEU A 40 -14.52 4.97 8.13
CA LEU A 40 -15.23 5.24 6.88
C LEU A 40 -15.03 4.13 5.85
N CYS A 41 -13.79 3.64 5.67
CA CYS A 41 -13.49 2.50 4.80
C CYS A 41 -14.32 1.27 5.21
N ARG A 42 -14.28 0.94 6.51
CA ARG A 42 -15.00 -0.19 7.09
C ARG A 42 -16.53 -0.05 6.96
N HIS A 43 -17.07 1.16 7.10
CA HIS A 43 -18.50 1.41 6.89
C HIS A 43 -18.97 1.05 5.47
N TYR A 44 -18.20 1.41 4.44
CA TYR A 44 -18.57 1.05 3.06
C TYR A 44 -18.38 -0.43 2.76
N TYR A 45 -17.40 -1.06 3.39
CA TYR A 45 -17.22 -2.50 3.38
C TYR A 45 -18.41 -3.23 4.02
N ASP A 46 -18.79 -2.87 5.25
CA ASP A 46 -19.87 -3.51 6.01
C ASP A 46 -21.24 -3.34 5.33
N LYS A 47 -21.43 -2.28 4.53
CA LYS A 47 -22.63 -2.13 3.68
C LYS A 47 -22.74 -3.24 2.62
N GLY A 48 -21.65 -3.93 2.30
CA GLY A 48 -21.59 -5.08 1.40
C GLY A 48 -21.18 -4.70 -0.03
N ILE A 49 -20.08 -5.31 -0.48
CA ILE A 49 -19.55 -5.22 -1.85
C ILE A 49 -19.38 -6.67 -2.36
N PRO A 50 -20.25 -7.15 -3.27
CA PRO A 50 -20.23 -8.54 -3.70
C PRO A 50 -19.23 -8.76 -4.84
N ASP A 51 -17.95 -8.50 -4.57
CA ASP A 51 -16.85 -8.63 -5.53
C ASP A 51 -16.34 -10.06 -5.67
N LYS A 52 -16.92 -11.02 -4.95
CA LYS A 52 -16.67 -12.46 -5.10
C LYS A 52 -17.88 -13.16 -5.77
N PRO A 53 -17.70 -13.80 -6.94
CA PRO A 53 -16.54 -13.68 -7.84
C PRO A 53 -16.53 -12.31 -8.54
N TYR A 54 -15.33 -11.80 -8.86
CA TYR A 54 -15.19 -10.51 -9.56
C TYR A 54 -15.36 -10.66 -11.07
N TYR A 55 -15.38 -11.89 -11.58
CA TYR A 55 -15.72 -12.21 -12.97
C TYR A 55 -16.36 -13.60 -13.10
N ILE A 56 -17.04 -13.83 -14.22
CA ILE A 56 -17.44 -15.15 -14.70
C ILE A 56 -17.14 -15.30 -16.20
N SER A 57 -16.95 -16.54 -16.65
CA SER A 57 -16.77 -16.90 -18.05
C SER A 57 -17.44 -18.26 -18.32
N PRO A 58 -18.35 -18.38 -19.31
CA PRO A 58 -18.90 -17.28 -20.10
C PRO A 58 -19.78 -16.34 -19.25
N GLY A 59 -19.94 -15.11 -19.72
CA GLY A 59 -20.89 -14.14 -19.17
C GLY A 59 -22.34 -14.58 -19.39
N LYS A 60 -23.25 -14.06 -18.56
CA LYS A 60 -24.68 -14.44 -18.57
C LYS A 60 -25.36 -14.16 -19.90
N ASP A 61 -24.88 -13.17 -20.65
CA ASP A 61 -25.43 -12.76 -21.96
C ASP A 61 -24.52 -13.17 -23.13
N GLY A 62 -23.72 -14.23 -22.98
CA GLY A 62 -22.87 -14.77 -24.04
C GLY A 62 -21.55 -14.03 -24.27
N GLN A 63 -21.18 -13.07 -23.40
CA GLN A 63 -19.86 -12.46 -23.44
C GLN A 63 -18.77 -13.47 -23.04
N SER A 64 -17.54 -13.35 -23.55
CA SER A 64 -16.44 -14.23 -23.12
C SER A 64 -16.10 -14.05 -21.63
N VAL A 65 -16.16 -12.81 -21.11
CA VAL A 65 -15.93 -12.49 -19.69
C VAL A 65 -16.95 -11.43 -19.26
N GLN A 66 -17.57 -11.62 -18.10
CA GLN A 66 -18.41 -10.62 -17.44
C GLN A 66 -17.82 -10.28 -16.08
N TYR A 67 -17.44 -9.01 -15.89
CA TYR A 67 -16.95 -8.50 -14.61
C TYR A 67 -18.10 -8.16 -13.65
N PHE A 68 -17.86 -8.36 -12.36
CA PHE A 68 -18.74 -8.05 -11.25
C PHE A 68 -20.19 -8.53 -11.47
N PRO A 69 -20.41 -9.83 -11.72
CA PRO A 69 -21.73 -10.39 -12.10
C PRO A 69 -22.82 -10.24 -11.03
N ASN A 70 -22.43 -9.87 -9.81
CA ASN A 70 -23.29 -9.65 -8.65
C ASN A 70 -23.48 -8.16 -8.32
N PHE A 71 -22.89 -7.24 -9.11
CA PHE A 71 -23.00 -5.82 -8.87
C PHE A 71 -24.35 -5.24 -9.32
N LYS A 72 -24.83 -4.26 -8.54
CA LYS A 72 -25.94 -3.36 -8.84
C LYS A 72 -25.38 -1.93 -8.75
N ASN A 73 -26.10 -0.92 -9.24
CA ASN A 73 -25.65 0.48 -9.20
C ASN A 73 -25.16 0.93 -7.81
N LYS A 74 -25.83 0.51 -6.73
CA LYS A 74 -25.42 0.81 -5.35
C LYS A 74 -24.06 0.21 -4.95
N HIS A 75 -23.66 -0.92 -5.53
CA HIS A 75 -22.39 -1.60 -5.23
C HIS A 75 -21.21 -0.84 -5.83
N TRP A 76 -21.38 -0.23 -7.01
CA TRP A 76 -20.37 0.64 -7.61
C TRP A 76 -20.06 1.86 -6.74
N MET A 77 -21.10 2.51 -6.21
CA MET A 77 -20.93 3.64 -5.29
C MET A 77 -20.23 3.22 -3.99
N ARG A 78 -20.54 2.04 -3.46
CA ARG A 78 -19.85 1.50 -2.27
C ARG A 78 -18.39 1.20 -2.55
N LEU A 79 -18.07 0.54 -3.67
CA LEU A 79 -16.70 0.25 -4.09
C LEU A 79 -15.89 1.53 -4.29
N TYR A 80 -16.49 2.56 -4.91
CA TYR A 80 -15.85 3.86 -5.08
C TYR A 80 -15.43 4.47 -3.73
N TRP A 81 -16.37 4.59 -2.79
CA TRP A 81 -16.08 5.17 -1.49
C TRP A 81 -15.15 4.29 -0.64
N PHE A 82 -15.30 2.97 -0.72
CA PHE A 82 -14.37 2.03 -0.09
C PHE A 82 -12.94 2.29 -0.58
N ASN A 83 -12.73 2.36 -1.91
CA ASN A 83 -11.42 2.63 -2.50
C ASN A 83 -10.85 3.98 -2.07
N HIS A 84 -11.69 5.03 -2.07
CA HIS A 84 -11.30 6.37 -1.62
C HIS A 84 -10.81 6.36 -0.16
N PHE A 85 -11.54 5.72 0.75
CA PHE A 85 -11.15 5.68 2.16
C PHE A 85 -10.03 4.67 2.44
N ALA A 86 -9.89 3.62 1.63
CA ALA A 86 -8.76 2.69 1.70
C ALA A 86 -7.44 3.40 1.34
N ASP A 87 -7.43 4.19 0.25
CA ASP A 87 -6.29 5.04 -0.12
C ASP A 87 -5.92 5.98 1.03
N ALA A 88 -6.91 6.73 1.54
CA ALA A 88 -6.69 7.63 2.67
C ALA A 88 -6.19 6.90 3.94
N ALA A 89 -6.65 5.68 4.21
CA ALA A 89 -6.20 4.89 5.35
C ALA A 89 -4.73 4.48 5.21
N TYR A 90 -4.32 3.98 4.03
CA TYR A 90 -2.92 3.64 3.77
C TYR A 90 -2.02 4.86 3.85
N MET A 91 -2.38 5.97 3.21
CA MET A 91 -1.58 7.20 3.26
C MET A 91 -1.35 7.66 4.70
N LYS A 92 -2.40 7.66 5.52
CA LYS A 92 -2.29 8.04 6.92
C LYS A 92 -1.47 7.04 7.74
N LEU A 93 -1.60 5.73 7.49
CA LEU A 93 -0.78 4.71 8.15
C LEU A 93 0.71 4.86 7.84
N PHE A 94 1.07 5.18 6.60
CA PHE A 94 2.47 5.45 6.25
C PHE A 94 2.96 6.78 6.83
N SER A 95 2.11 7.80 6.92
CA SER A 95 2.47 9.07 7.57
C SER A 95 2.81 8.94 9.05
N VAL A 96 2.26 7.92 9.74
CA VAL A 96 2.62 7.57 11.13
C VAL A 96 4.08 7.10 11.20
N TRP A 97 4.53 6.29 10.24
CA TRP A 97 5.93 5.87 10.14
C TRP A 97 6.88 7.01 9.74
N ASP A 98 6.39 7.97 8.95
CA ASP A 98 7.16 9.18 8.65
C ASP A 98 7.37 10.02 9.94
N SER A 99 6.34 10.17 10.78
CA SER A 99 6.52 10.82 12.10
C SER A 99 7.46 10.06 13.02
N VAL A 100 7.45 8.73 13.00
CA VAL A 100 8.46 7.94 13.74
C VAL A 100 9.87 8.25 13.24
N THR A 101 10.05 8.44 11.94
CA THR A 101 11.34 8.82 11.35
C THR A 101 11.79 10.20 11.83
N GLU A 102 10.87 11.17 11.89
CA GLU A 102 11.15 12.51 12.43
C GLU A 102 11.55 12.47 13.91
N ILE A 103 10.80 11.73 14.73
CA ILE A 103 11.12 11.55 16.15
C ILE A 103 12.51 10.96 16.33
N LEU A 104 12.92 9.99 15.49
CA LEU A 104 14.26 9.40 15.55
C LEU A 104 15.35 10.40 15.17
N ASP A 105 15.14 11.21 14.13
CA ASP A 105 16.08 12.26 13.73
C ASP A 105 16.35 13.22 14.89
N THR A 106 15.28 13.73 15.52
CA THR A 106 15.36 14.65 16.66
C THR A 106 15.94 13.97 17.90
N PHE A 107 15.48 12.76 18.25
CA PHE A 107 15.89 12.05 19.46
C PHE A 107 17.39 11.76 19.50
N TYR A 108 17.97 11.39 18.36
CA TYR A 108 19.40 11.13 18.21
C TYR A 108 20.22 12.36 17.79
N GLY A 109 19.58 13.54 17.72
CA GLY A 109 20.21 14.81 17.36
C GLY A 109 20.89 14.77 15.98
N MET A 110 20.26 14.13 15.00
CA MET A 110 20.79 13.97 13.64
C MET A 110 20.62 15.25 12.80
N ASN A 111 19.55 16.02 13.04
CA ASN A 111 19.25 17.30 12.38
C ASN A 111 19.30 17.22 10.84
N ILE A 112 18.69 16.18 10.26
CA ILE A 112 18.72 15.96 8.82
C ILE A 112 17.62 16.80 8.14
N ASP A 113 17.99 17.47 7.04
CA ASP A 113 17.03 18.22 6.23
C ASP A 113 15.87 17.34 5.71
N LYS A 114 14.64 17.78 5.99
CA LYS A 114 13.39 17.11 5.58
C LYS A 114 13.15 17.27 4.07
N ASN A 115 13.79 16.44 3.27
CA ASN A 115 13.60 16.33 1.82
C ASN A 115 13.21 14.91 1.38
N MET A 116 13.08 14.65 0.08
CA MET A 116 12.68 13.32 -0.44
C MET A 116 13.59 12.16 0.00
N ARG A 117 14.83 12.44 0.42
CA ARG A 117 15.79 11.45 0.91
C ARG A 117 15.85 11.37 2.44
N PHE A 118 15.02 12.14 3.16
CA PHE A 118 15.04 12.24 4.62
C PHE A 118 15.07 10.87 5.30
N LYS A 119 14.08 10.00 5.02
CA LYS A 119 14.00 8.66 5.60
C LYS A 119 15.22 7.79 5.35
N PHE A 120 15.79 7.88 4.14
CA PHE A 120 16.99 7.13 3.80
C PHE A 120 18.20 7.61 4.62
N ARG A 121 18.38 8.93 4.71
CA ARG A 121 19.49 9.53 5.48
C ARG A 121 19.36 9.26 6.98
N VAL A 122 18.15 9.35 7.54
CA VAL A 122 17.91 8.98 8.95
C VAL A 122 18.27 7.52 9.20
N MET A 123 17.90 6.59 8.31
CA MET A 123 18.27 5.18 8.44
C MET A 123 19.79 4.96 8.34
N ASP A 124 20.51 5.69 7.49
CA ASP A 124 21.97 5.57 7.38
C ASP A 124 22.68 6.10 8.64
N GLU A 125 22.26 7.25 9.17
CA GLU A 125 22.80 7.80 10.42
C GLU A 125 22.44 6.94 11.64
N LEU A 126 21.20 6.43 11.68
CA LEU A 126 20.75 5.53 12.76
C LEU A 126 21.60 4.26 12.83
N LYS A 127 22.05 3.73 11.69
CA LYS A 127 22.94 2.56 11.65
C LYS A 127 24.24 2.80 12.43
N GLN A 128 24.77 4.02 12.40
CA GLN A 128 26.00 4.39 13.10
C GLN A 128 25.75 4.67 14.58
N LYS A 129 24.61 5.33 14.90
CA LYS A 129 24.28 5.76 16.27
C LYS A 129 23.67 4.67 17.13
N ASP A 130 22.81 3.84 16.54
CA ASP A 130 22.10 2.76 17.22
C ASP A 130 21.76 1.63 16.25
N ASN A 131 22.72 0.72 16.07
CA ASN A 131 22.57 -0.41 15.16
C ASN A 131 21.48 -1.40 15.62
N ILE A 132 21.10 -1.41 16.90
CA ILE A 132 20.05 -2.29 17.42
C ILE A 132 18.70 -1.79 16.91
N ILE A 133 18.41 -0.51 17.12
CA ILE A 133 17.17 0.12 16.63
C ILE A 133 17.12 0.13 15.11
N TRP A 134 18.26 0.41 14.44
CA TRP A 134 18.36 0.30 12.99
C TRP A 134 18.01 -1.11 12.49
N SER A 135 18.59 -2.15 13.11
CA SER A 135 18.36 -3.55 12.72
C SER A 135 16.90 -3.93 12.91
N PHE A 136 16.28 -3.52 14.02
CA PHE A 136 14.85 -3.72 14.26
C PHE A 136 13.99 -3.06 13.17
N LEU A 137 14.20 -1.78 12.87
CA LEU A 137 13.44 -1.10 11.82
C LEU A 137 13.66 -1.74 10.45
N LYS A 138 14.90 -2.09 10.11
CA LYS A 138 15.20 -2.69 8.81
C LYS A 138 14.59 -4.07 8.66
N ASN A 139 14.82 -4.95 9.63
CA ASN A 139 14.53 -6.38 9.51
C ASN A 139 13.12 -6.74 9.99
N ASP A 140 12.71 -6.20 11.14
CA ASP A 140 11.41 -6.54 11.75
C ASP A 140 10.26 -5.67 11.26
N VAL A 141 10.55 -4.49 10.68
CA VAL A 141 9.54 -3.56 10.16
C VAL A 141 9.54 -3.54 8.64
N LEU A 142 10.55 -2.92 8.02
CA LEU A 142 10.56 -2.63 6.59
C LEU A 142 10.62 -3.89 5.71
N ASN A 143 11.38 -4.90 6.13
CA ASN A 143 11.49 -6.17 5.42
C ASN A 143 10.35 -7.15 5.77
N SER A 144 9.42 -6.79 6.65
CA SER A 144 8.30 -7.67 6.97
C SER A 144 7.35 -7.79 5.79
N GLY A 145 6.83 -9.00 5.54
CA GLY A 145 5.89 -9.24 4.45
C GLY A 145 4.60 -8.40 4.58
N LEU A 146 4.19 -8.08 5.81
CA LEU A 146 3.02 -7.25 6.06
C LEU A 146 3.25 -5.79 5.66
N TYR A 147 4.40 -5.21 6.02
CA TYR A 147 4.77 -3.85 5.61
C TYR A 147 4.90 -3.76 4.09
N GLN A 148 5.60 -4.69 3.45
CA GLN A 148 5.77 -4.72 2.00
C GLN A 148 4.43 -4.86 1.26
N LYS A 149 3.52 -5.70 1.77
CA LYS A 149 2.17 -5.85 1.21
C LYS A 149 1.37 -4.55 1.34
N ALA A 150 1.40 -3.90 2.50
CA ALA A 150 0.74 -2.61 2.70
C ALA A 150 1.33 -1.50 1.81
N GLU A 151 2.66 -1.50 1.63
CA GLU A 151 3.35 -0.53 0.76
C GLU A 151 2.96 -0.73 -0.70
N LYS A 152 2.86 -1.99 -1.14
CA LYS A 152 2.35 -2.32 -2.47
C LYS A 152 0.94 -1.77 -2.67
N TYR A 153 0.03 -1.99 -1.72
CA TYR A 153 -1.33 -1.46 -1.84
C TYR A 153 -1.37 0.08 -1.84
N ARG A 154 -0.65 0.74 -0.93
CA ARG A 154 -0.52 2.20 -0.91
C ARG A 154 -0.05 2.73 -2.27
N ASN A 155 1.01 2.14 -2.83
CA ASN A 155 1.54 2.55 -4.12
C ASN A 155 0.55 2.30 -5.26
N SER A 156 -0.17 1.17 -5.24
CA SER A 156 -1.24 0.87 -6.20
C SER A 156 -2.37 1.89 -6.15
N PHE A 157 -2.82 2.32 -4.98
CA PHE A 157 -3.83 3.39 -4.86
C PHE A 157 -3.30 4.76 -5.31
N ALA A 158 -2.05 5.09 -4.99
CA ALA A 158 -1.47 6.41 -5.24
C ALA A 158 -1.11 6.69 -6.71
N HIS A 159 -0.62 5.68 -7.41
CA HIS A 159 0.12 5.88 -8.66
C HIS A 159 -0.35 5.00 -9.83
N TYR A 160 -1.21 4.02 -9.55
CA TYR A 160 -1.62 3.03 -10.54
C TYR A 160 -3.15 2.88 -10.58
N THR A 161 -3.61 1.94 -11.40
CA THR A 161 -4.96 1.42 -11.29
C THR A 161 -5.10 0.79 -9.90
N GLY A 162 -5.98 1.36 -9.07
CA GLY A 162 -6.16 0.92 -7.68
C GLY A 162 -6.41 -0.60 -7.58
N PRO A 163 -5.98 -1.27 -6.50
CA PRO A 163 -5.92 -2.73 -6.40
C PRO A 163 -7.28 -3.43 -6.55
N SER A 164 -8.37 -2.74 -6.19
CA SER A 164 -9.76 -3.16 -6.33
C SER A 164 -10.43 -2.57 -7.59
N THR A 165 -9.64 -2.40 -8.64
CA THR A 165 -10.05 -2.10 -10.01
C THR A 165 -9.39 -3.13 -10.91
N VAL A 166 -10.14 -3.69 -11.86
CA VAL A 166 -9.59 -4.68 -12.80
C VAL A 166 -8.47 -4.02 -13.61
N SER A 167 -7.29 -4.63 -13.59
CA SER A 167 -6.10 -4.16 -14.32
C SER A 167 -5.45 -5.32 -15.08
N ASN A 168 -4.44 -5.05 -15.90
CA ASN A 168 -3.67 -6.09 -16.62
C ASN A 168 -4.51 -7.07 -17.48
N ASN A 169 -5.68 -6.63 -17.97
CA ASN A 169 -6.51 -7.41 -18.89
C ASN A 169 -5.93 -7.46 -20.32
N TYR A 170 -5.02 -6.56 -20.66
CA TYR A 170 -4.28 -6.56 -21.93
C TYR A 170 -2.88 -7.14 -21.73
N ILE A 171 -2.59 -8.25 -22.40
CA ILE A 171 -1.26 -8.87 -22.43
C ILE A 171 -0.61 -8.50 -23.75
N ILE A 172 0.49 -7.74 -23.70
CA ILE A 172 1.23 -7.28 -24.87
C ILE A 172 2.54 -8.06 -24.95
N GLN A 173 2.70 -8.87 -25.99
CA GLN A 173 3.94 -9.59 -26.30
C GLN A 173 4.58 -8.95 -27.52
N LYS A 174 5.62 -8.12 -27.29
CA LYS A 174 6.42 -7.52 -28.36
C LYS A 174 7.31 -8.57 -29.01
N ASP A 175 7.58 -8.39 -30.29
CA ASP A 175 8.52 -9.22 -31.07
C ASP A 175 8.24 -10.73 -31.07
N LYS A 176 6.97 -11.11 -30.84
CA LYS A 176 6.54 -12.50 -30.91
C LYS A 176 6.54 -12.97 -32.35
N GLU A 177 7.17 -14.10 -32.61
CA GLU A 177 7.09 -14.77 -33.90
C GLU A 177 5.66 -15.30 -34.09
N VAL A 178 5.00 -14.81 -35.12
CA VAL A 178 3.64 -15.21 -35.50
C VAL A 178 3.59 -15.53 -36.98
N GLU A 179 2.67 -16.42 -37.34
CA GLU A 179 2.44 -16.83 -38.71
C GLU A 179 1.34 -15.99 -39.34
N PHE A 180 1.67 -15.36 -40.48
CA PHE A 180 0.73 -14.56 -41.26
C PHE A 180 0.47 -15.23 -42.61
N PRO A 181 -0.80 -15.30 -43.06
CA PRO A 181 -1.09 -15.71 -44.42
C PRO A 181 -0.61 -14.63 -45.39
N LYS A 182 0.22 -15.01 -46.37
CA LYS A 182 0.61 -14.15 -47.49
C LYS A 182 0.21 -14.81 -48.80
N MET A 183 -0.57 -14.09 -49.60
CA MET A 183 -0.95 -14.52 -50.95
C MET A 183 0.28 -14.42 -51.86
N GLN A 184 0.57 -15.49 -52.57
CA GLN A 184 1.63 -15.56 -53.57
C GLN A 184 1.11 -15.09 -54.93
N GLU A 185 2.03 -14.89 -55.88
CA GLU A 185 1.70 -14.48 -57.25
C GLU A 185 0.87 -15.54 -58.01
N ASP A 186 0.98 -16.82 -57.63
CA ASP A 186 0.19 -17.93 -58.18
C ASP A 186 -1.19 -18.10 -57.53
N GLY A 187 -1.59 -17.19 -56.64
CA GLY A 187 -2.86 -17.22 -55.92
C GLY A 187 -2.90 -18.16 -54.70
N THR A 188 -1.83 -18.90 -54.41
CA THR A 188 -1.77 -19.76 -53.21
C THR A 188 -1.48 -18.94 -51.95
N ILE A 189 -1.97 -19.40 -50.79
CA ILE A 189 -1.68 -18.78 -49.49
C ILE A 189 -0.54 -19.56 -48.82
N LYS A 190 0.55 -18.87 -48.51
CA LYS A 190 1.65 -19.43 -47.70
C LYS A 190 1.73 -18.72 -46.36
N MET A 191 1.84 -19.48 -45.28
CA MET A 191 2.11 -18.93 -43.95
C MET A 191 3.57 -18.48 -43.88
N ILE A 192 3.79 -17.20 -43.56
CA ILE A 192 5.12 -16.64 -43.33
C ILE A 192 5.27 -16.25 -41.86
N LYS A 193 6.44 -16.51 -41.29
CA LYS A 193 6.78 -16.13 -39.92
C LYS A 193 7.29 -14.70 -39.90
N LYS A 194 6.70 -13.85 -39.05
CA LYS A 194 7.14 -12.48 -38.83
C LYS A 194 7.05 -12.13 -37.35
N LYS A 195 8.00 -11.33 -36.87
CA LYS A 195 7.90 -10.73 -35.54
C LYS A 195 6.83 -9.65 -35.55
N ALA A 196 5.88 -9.75 -34.63
CA ALA A 196 4.83 -8.76 -34.46
C ALA A 196 4.55 -8.53 -32.97
N THR A 197 3.89 -7.42 -32.67
CA THR A 197 3.30 -7.21 -31.35
C THR A 197 1.96 -7.95 -31.30
N VAL A 198 1.86 -8.92 -30.39
CA VAL A 198 0.63 -9.68 -30.17
C VAL A 198 -0.07 -9.13 -28.94
N LEU A 199 -1.35 -8.81 -29.12
CA LEU A 199 -2.27 -8.43 -28.05
C LEU A 199 -3.18 -9.62 -27.73
N SER A 200 -3.21 -10.06 -26.48
CA SER A 200 -4.23 -10.99 -25.98
C SER A 200 -4.99 -10.41 -24.81
N TYR A 201 -6.22 -10.90 -24.62
CA TYR A 201 -7.12 -10.47 -23.55
C TYR A 201 -7.17 -11.55 -22.47
N GLY A 202 -6.88 -11.17 -21.23
CA GLY A 202 -7.07 -11.99 -20.04
C GLY A 202 -8.18 -11.46 -19.14
N VAL A 203 -8.48 -12.20 -18.07
CA VAL A 203 -9.45 -11.79 -17.03
C VAL A 203 -8.95 -10.63 -16.15
N GLY A 204 -7.67 -10.27 -16.28
CA GLY A 204 -7.06 -9.22 -15.49
C GLY A 204 -6.92 -9.56 -14.00
N ASP A 205 -6.16 -8.71 -13.32
CA ASP A 205 -5.90 -8.80 -11.89
C ASP A 205 -6.92 -7.96 -11.11
N TYR A 206 -7.37 -8.50 -9.98
CA TYR A 206 -8.25 -7.82 -9.03
C TYR A 206 -7.92 -8.25 -7.61
N THR A 207 -7.85 -7.29 -6.69
CA THR A 207 -7.73 -7.55 -5.25
C THR A 207 -9.08 -7.38 -4.59
N PHE A 208 -9.52 -8.39 -3.84
CA PHE A 208 -10.79 -8.34 -3.14
C PHE A 208 -10.78 -7.30 -2.02
N VAL A 209 -11.94 -6.67 -1.79
CA VAL A 209 -12.11 -5.67 -0.73
C VAL A 209 -11.84 -6.26 0.66
N ASP A 210 -12.17 -7.55 0.87
CA ASP A 210 -11.85 -8.30 2.10
C ASP A 210 -10.34 -8.31 2.37
N ASP A 211 -9.52 -8.57 1.34
CA ASP A 211 -8.07 -8.65 1.49
C ASP A 211 -7.46 -7.29 1.85
N ILE A 212 -8.04 -6.22 1.28
CA ILE A 212 -7.62 -4.84 1.54
C ILE A 212 -7.98 -4.44 2.97
N ILE A 213 -9.25 -4.61 3.38
CA ILE A 213 -9.68 -4.16 4.72
C ILE A 213 -8.98 -4.95 5.84
N ASN A 214 -8.77 -6.26 5.64
CA ASN A 214 -8.04 -7.09 6.58
C ASN A 214 -6.57 -6.66 6.66
N ASN A 215 -5.94 -6.38 5.52
CA ASN A 215 -4.57 -5.88 5.53
C ASN A 215 -4.44 -4.52 6.23
N ILE A 216 -5.39 -3.59 6.05
CA ILE A 216 -5.39 -2.30 6.77
C ILE A 216 -5.44 -2.55 8.28
N LEU A 217 -6.30 -3.47 8.74
CA LEU A 217 -6.43 -3.80 10.16
C LEU A 217 -5.15 -4.45 10.70
N ASP A 218 -4.66 -5.50 10.05
CA ASP A 218 -3.43 -6.20 10.43
C ASP A 218 -2.24 -5.25 10.48
N PHE A 219 -2.09 -4.39 9.47
CA PHE A 219 -1.00 -3.43 9.40
C PHE A 219 -1.14 -2.31 10.44
N SER A 220 -2.36 -1.94 10.83
CA SER A 220 -2.61 -1.00 11.93
C SER A 220 -2.15 -1.59 13.27
N GLU A 221 -2.52 -2.85 13.54
CA GLU A 221 -2.06 -3.55 14.76
C GLU A 221 -0.55 -3.72 14.79
N PHE A 222 0.02 -4.13 13.65
CA PHE A 222 1.46 -4.27 13.48
C PHE A 222 2.18 -2.95 13.77
N THR A 223 1.71 -1.85 13.16
CA THR A 223 2.26 -0.51 13.37
C THR A 223 2.23 -0.13 14.85
N GLY A 224 1.08 -0.33 15.53
CA GLY A 224 0.96 -0.06 16.95
C GLY A 224 1.93 -0.88 17.82
N LYS A 225 2.04 -2.20 17.56
CA LYS A 225 2.96 -3.10 18.28
C LYS A 225 4.41 -2.72 18.08
N LYS A 226 4.82 -2.43 16.84
CA LYS A 226 6.22 -2.11 16.50
C LYS A 226 6.64 -0.75 17.01
N ILE A 227 5.78 0.27 16.96
CA ILE A 227 6.06 1.58 17.56
C ILE A 227 6.15 1.47 19.09
N SER A 228 5.26 0.70 19.73
CA SER A 228 5.33 0.50 21.19
C SER A 228 6.63 -0.17 21.62
N LYS A 229 7.08 -1.18 20.85
CA LYS A 229 8.38 -1.82 21.06
C LYS A 229 9.53 -0.83 20.85
N LEU A 230 9.53 -0.10 19.74
CA LEU A 230 10.55 0.91 19.43
C LEU A 230 10.73 1.91 20.59
N LEU A 231 9.63 2.46 21.10
CA LEU A 231 9.65 3.40 22.22
C LEU A 231 10.12 2.77 23.54
N THR A 232 9.95 1.45 23.70
CA THR A 232 10.49 0.72 24.85
C THR A 232 12.00 0.55 24.72
N ASP A 233 12.45 0.13 23.54
CA ASP A 233 13.86 -0.16 23.26
C ASP A 233 14.73 1.11 23.28
N ILE A 234 14.20 2.26 22.82
CA ILE A 234 14.92 3.54 22.81
C ILE A 234 15.15 4.11 24.22
N VAL A 235 14.34 3.70 25.20
CA VAL A 235 14.44 4.18 26.60
C VAL A 235 14.86 3.08 27.57
N SER A 236 15.42 2.00 27.07
CA SER A 236 16.04 0.94 27.87
C SER A 236 17.56 1.13 27.89
#